data_AF-A0A9P5KZ15-F1
#
_entry.id   AF-A0A9P5KZ15-F1
#
_cell.length_a   1.000
_cell.length_b   1.000
_cell.length_c   1.000
_cell.angle_alpha   90.00
_cell.angle_beta   90.00
_cell.angle_gamma   90.00
#
_symmetry.space_group_name_H-M   'P 1'
#
loop_
_entity.id
_entity.type
_entity.pdbx_description
1 polymer ?
#
loop_
_entity_poly.entity_id
_entity_poly.type
_entity_poly.pdbx_seq_one_letter_code
_entity_poly.pdbx_strand_id
1 'polypeptide(L)'
;MAPGGLSAMAAEFDPGRSQTSPYFTSHLPRRDVPPLFSAALRNHANTPTQAPLQGNGNGGIAPTGAFDPFVTTPTPMTPGAVGPVSGNPYSHDPTGAMGGAFFANQTGFQQPIQYHLYAPIGPHSQNTLGYQRNVHDLFIPNDLREELQKKSAATLQTLPNTQLPAQVDYFHSLVPLDLSHQKNAAIFGYPSWIYKAQSSKDGTFYALRRLEGFRLTNEKAIRSVQAWKRVCNASVVTIHDAFTSRSFQDSSLIFVTDYHPLSKTLADQHLNAGTRFPGRHTNSHIPEQVLWGYMTQIANGLKAIHANGLAARVLEPSKVLLTAKSRVRINACAILDVVQFDTQRTVADLQRQDLVNFGQMIVSLGANTATATHNPTKALEHFTRAYSPQLKNSVFWLLSGLQKDQERTIDTFITGISSQLMSTFDSALHLDDQLNSDLSRELENGRIVRLMSKLGLINERPEYELDQRWSESGERYFLKLFRDYVFHSVDGQGDAVVDLGHILTCLNKLDAGTDEKIHLISRDEQSSFIVSYKEVKKALESSFQALMKPARRMH
;
A
#
# COMPACT_ATOMS: atom_id res chain seq x y z
N MET A 1 -58.02 -19.58 4.62
CA MET A 1 -58.68 -18.41 5.25
C MET A 1 -57.67 -17.79 6.22
N ALA A 2 -57.28 -16.54 5.99
CA ALA A 2 -56.61 -15.65 6.97
C ALA A 2 -57.62 -15.25 8.08
N PRO A 3 -57.27 -14.55 9.19
CA PRO A 3 -56.33 -13.41 9.37
C PRO A 3 -55.28 -13.63 10.49
N GLY A 4 -54.20 -12.87 10.71
CA GLY A 4 -53.98 -11.41 10.70
C GLY A 4 -54.15 -10.87 12.14
N GLY A 5 -53.34 -10.03 12.75
CA GLY A 5 -52.11 -9.28 12.44
C GLY A 5 -51.91 -8.28 13.59
N LEU A 6 -50.66 -7.97 13.97
CA LEU A 6 -50.36 -6.79 14.81
C LEU A 6 -49.16 -6.07 14.21
N SER A 7 -49.46 -4.91 13.63
CA SER A 7 -48.51 -3.90 13.17
C SER A 7 -48.61 -2.71 14.12
N ALA A 8 -47.48 -2.14 14.50
CA ALA A 8 -47.41 -0.80 15.08
C ALA A 8 -46.21 -0.09 14.46
N MET A 9 -46.49 0.93 13.66
CA MET A 9 -45.53 1.87 13.11
C MET A 9 -45.77 3.26 13.74
N ALA A 10 -44.63 3.92 14.00
CA ALA A 10 -44.37 5.35 13.90
C ALA A 10 -45.03 6.36 14.86
N ALA A 11 -44.17 7.16 15.50
CA ALA A 11 -44.43 8.58 15.76
C ALA A 11 -43.12 9.37 15.53
N GLU A 12 -43.18 10.32 14.60
CA GLU A 12 -42.17 11.32 14.25
C GLU A 12 -42.06 12.43 15.33
N PHE A 13 -40.88 13.05 15.44
CA PHE A 13 -40.59 14.17 16.33
C PHE A 13 -40.18 15.41 15.52
N ASP A 14 -40.89 16.52 15.73
CA ASP A 14 -40.71 17.82 15.03
C ASP A 14 -40.26 18.91 16.04
N PRO A 15 -39.25 19.76 15.76
CA PRO A 15 -38.73 20.72 16.73
C PRO A 15 -39.24 22.14 16.49
N GLY A 16 -39.83 22.77 17.52
CA GLY A 16 -40.24 24.17 17.46
C GLY A 16 -40.33 24.88 18.82
N ARG A 17 -39.52 25.94 18.96
CA ARG A 17 -39.64 27.13 19.84
C ARG A 17 -39.35 27.06 21.36
N SER A 18 -38.12 27.48 21.67
CA SER A 18 -37.66 28.50 22.63
C SER A 18 -38.62 29.12 23.68
N GLN A 19 -38.17 29.17 24.94
CA GLN A 19 -38.28 30.33 25.84
C GLN A 19 -37.11 30.34 26.86
N THR A 20 -36.80 31.54 27.35
CA THR A 20 -35.49 32.06 27.79
C THR A 20 -35.33 32.29 29.31
N SER A 21 -34.12 31.99 29.83
CA SER A 21 -33.28 32.80 30.78
C SER A 21 -33.58 32.87 32.31
N PRO A 22 -32.65 33.29 33.23
CA PRO A 22 -31.17 33.48 33.12
C PRO A 22 -30.27 33.23 34.40
N TYR A 23 -28.92 33.38 34.22
CA TYR A 23 -27.76 33.67 35.13
C TYR A 23 -27.39 32.67 36.27
N PHE A 24 -26.12 32.32 36.60
CA PHE A 24 -24.87 33.09 36.67
C PHE A 24 -23.60 32.22 36.47
N THR A 25 -22.50 32.87 36.07
CA THR A 25 -21.17 32.44 35.59
C THR A 25 -20.14 32.01 36.64
N SER A 26 -19.20 31.14 36.27
CA SER A 26 -17.76 31.24 36.64
C SER A 26 -16.82 30.56 35.61
N HIS A 27 -15.62 31.11 35.49
CA HIS A 27 -14.67 31.03 34.37
C HIS A 27 -13.79 29.78 34.28
N LEU A 28 -13.47 29.34 33.05
CA LEU A 28 -12.25 28.61 32.66
C LEU A 28 -11.72 29.17 31.31
N PRO A 29 -10.39 29.19 31.07
CA PRO A 29 -9.78 29.96 29.98
C PRO A 29 -9.87 29.25 28.62
N ARG A 30 -10.29 29.99 27.60
CA ARG A 30 -10.21 29.58 26.19
C ARG A 30 -8.78 29.78 25.68
N ARG A 31 -8.23 28.75 25.02
CA ARG A 31 -7.08 28.88 24.13
C ARG A 31 -7.57 29.52 22.83
N ASP A 32 -7.11 30.73 22.55
CA ASP A 32 -7.36 31.41 21.29
C ASP A 32 -6.62 30.72 20.14
N VAL A 33 -7.38 30.41 19.09
CA VAL A 33 -6.87 30.03 17.77
C VAL A 33 -6.65 31.34 17.00
N PRO A 34 -5.43 31.68 16.55
CA PRO A 34 -5.21 32.94 15.87
C PRO A 34 -5.82 32.93 14.45
N PRO A 35 -6.47 34.02 14.02
CA PRO A 35 -6.98 34.16 12.66
C PRO A 35 -5.82 34.35 11.66
N LEU A 36 -5.98 33.74 10.49
CA LEU A 36 -5.06 33.85 9.35
C LEU A 36 -4.93 35.32 8.91
N PHE A 37 -3.68 35.75 8.80
CA PHE A 37 -3.24 37.14 8.60
C PHE A 37 -3.65 37.73 7.26
N SER A 38 -4.13 38.97 7.34
CA SER A 38 -4.09 40.00 6.31
C SER A 38 -2.80 40.82 6.53
N ALA A 39 -1.98 41.03 5.50
CA ALA A 39 -0.85 41.95 5.59
C ALA A 39 -0.62 42.71 4.28
N ALA A 40 -0.78 44.02 4.40
CA ALA A 40 -0.57 45.03 3.38
C ALA A 40 0.91 45.22 3.04
N LEU A 41 1.14 45.61 1.78
CA LEU A 41 2.41 46.10 1.22
C LEU A 41 3.05 47.21 2.07
N ARG A 42 4.31 47.01 2.48
CA ARG A 42 5.25 48.11 2.77
C ARG A 42 6.67 47.74 2.31
N ASN A 43 7.14 48.51 1.32
CA ASN A 43 8.52 48.58 0.86
C ASN A 43 9.44 49.07 2.00
N HIS A 44 10.58 48.42 2.19
CA HIS A 44 11.83 49.09 2.56
C HIS A 44 13.04 48.24 2.15
N ALA A 45 13.86 48.82 1.28
CA ALA A 45 15.20 48.36 0.94
C ALA A 45 16.15 48.55 2.13
N ASN A 46 17.05 47.58 2.36
CA ASN A 46 18.40 47.81 2.89
C ASN A 46 19.22 46.51 2.86
N THR A 47 20.23 46.49 2.00
CA THR A 47 21.34 45.54 1.94
C THR A 47 22.38 45.83 3.03
N PRO A 48 23.03 44.79 3.59
CA PRO A 48 24.42 44.92 3.99
C PRO A 48 25.32 43.87 3.30
N THR A 49 26.40 44.39 2.74
CA THR A 49 27.55 43.72 2.15
C THR A 49 28.29 42.79 3.14
N GLN A 50 28.56 41.54 2.75
CA GLN A 50 29.53 40.67 3.42
C GLN A 50 30.73 40.40 2.51
N ALA A 51 31.93 40.61 3.07
CA ALA A 51 33.22 40.35 2.46
C ALA A 51 33.52 38.83 2.41
N PRO A 52 34.26 38.33 1.39
CA PRO A 52 34.60 36.92 1.31
C PRO A 52 35.84 36.58 2.15
N LEU A 53 35.71 35.58 3.02
CA LEU A 53 36.81 34.91 3.70
C LEU A 53 37.50 33.92 2.74
N GLN A 54 38.81 34.10 2.60
CA GLN A 54 39.73 33.29 1.79
C GLN A 54 39.95 31.91 2.42
N GLY A 55 39.66 30.84 1.66
CA GLY A 55 40.04 29.46 2.00
C GLY A 55 41.12 28.94 1.04
N ASN A 56 42.23 28.45 1.60
CA ASN A 56 43.37 27.88 0.87
C ASN A 56 42.99 26.67 -0.01
N GLY A 57 43.61 26.60 -1.19
CA GLY A 57 43.43 25.58 -2.24
C GLY A 57 43.65 24.13 -1.79
N ASN A 58 43.14 23.14 -2.54
CA ASN A 58 43.82 22.69 -3.75
C ASN A 58 42.84 21.96 -4.71
N GLY A 59 42.83 22.31 -6.00
CA GLY A 59 42.16 21.57 -7.08
C GLY A 59 41.09 22.38 -7.83
N GLY A 60 41.41 22.84 -9.04
CA GLY A 60 40.52 23.65 -9.87
C GLY A 60 39.27 22.89 -10.32
N ILE A 61 38.10 23.49 -10.09
CA ILE A 61 36.82 23.04 -10.64
C ILE A 61 36.42 24.05 -11.73
N ALA A 62 36.35 23.58 -12.98
CA ALA A 62 35.76 24.35 -14.08
C ALA A 62 34.27 24.59 -13.80
N PRO A 63 33.68 25.74 -14.19
CA PRO A 63 32.27 26.02 -13.94
C PRO A 63 31.42 25.04 -14.76
N THR A 64 30.81 24.07 -14.09
CA THR A 64 29.80 23.21 -14.69
C THR A 64 28.52 24.01 -14.83
N GLY A 65 28.03 24.16 -16.06
CA GLY A 65 26.71 24.72 -16.36
C GLY A 65 25.57 23.95 -15.70
N ALA A 66 24.37 24.53 -15.77
CA ALA A 66 23.15 23.98 -15.19
C ALA A 66 22.98 22.48 -15.48
N PHE A 67 22.81 21.70 -14.42
CA PHE A 67 22.59 20.27 -14.48
C PHE A 67 21.18 19.99 -15.04
N ASP A 68 21.11 19.42 -16.24
CA ASP A 68 19.87 18.94 -16.86
C ASP A 68 19.72 17.42 -16.60
N PRO A 69 18.73 16.98 -15.81
CA PRO A 69 18.53 15.57 -15.48
C PRO A 69 17.92 14.74 -16.64
N PHE A 70 17.64 15.33 -17.80
CA PHE A 70 17.02 14.63 -18.94
C PHE A 70 17.99 14.25 -20.06
N VAL A 71 19.27 14.63 -19.99
CA VAL A 71 20.28 14.29 -21.00
C VAL A 71 21.27 13.27 -20.44
N THR A 72 20.97 11.98 -20.60
CA THR A 72 21.98 10.93 -20.40
C THR A 72 22.76 10.73 -21.69
N THR A 73 23.99 11.27 -21.78
CA THR A 73 24.96 10.78 -22.75
C THR A 73 25.47 9.41 -22.29
N PRO A 74 25.32 8.33 -23.08
CA PRO A 74 25.86 7.03 -22.69
C PRO A 74 27.39 7.06 -22.81
N THR A 75 28.08 7.11 -21.67
CA THR A 75 29.50 6.79 -21.59
C THR A 75 29.65 5.27 -21.59
N PRO A 76 30.36 4.67 -22.58
CA PRO A 76 30.56 3.23 -22.60
C PRO A 76 31.51 2.83 -21.47
N MET A 77 31.02 2.02 -20.53
CA MET A 77 31.87 1.33 -19.56
C MET A 77 32.59 0.17 -20.24
N THR A 78 33.89 0.08 -20.00
CA THR A 78 34.82 -0.95 -20.48
C THR A 78 34.41 -2.36 -19.99
N PRO A 79 34.24 -3.36 -20.87
CA PRO A 79 33.92 -4.71 -20.47
C PRO A 79 35.19 -5.46 -20.05
N GLY A 80 35.39 -5.63 -18.75
CA GLY A 80 36.38 -6.54 -18.18
C GLY A 80 35.67 -7.61 -17.34
N ALA A 81 35.95 -8.88 -17.66
CA ALA A 81 35.61 -10.10 -16.92
C ALA A 81 34.22 -10.75 -17.16
N VAL A 82 34.02 -11.30 -18.37
CA VAL A 82 33.29 -12.57 -18.57
C VAL A 82 33.92 -13.33 -19.75
N GLY A 83 34.26 -14.61 -19.56
CA GLY A 83 34.93 -15.43 -20.57
C GLY A 83 34.05 -15.72 -21.80
N PRO A 84 34.62 -16.02 -22.97
CA PRO A 84 33.85 -16.22 -24.19
C PRO A 84 33.10 -17.56 -24.14
N VAL A 85 31.78 -17.52 -24.34
CA VAL A 85 30.97 -18.69 -24.69
C VAL A 85 31.05 -18.85 -26.20
N SER A 86 31.49 -20.01 -26.66
CA SER A 86 31.67 -20.34 -28.08
C SER A 86 30.36 -20.23 -28.87
N GLY A 87 30.38 -19.43 -29.93
CA GLY A 87 29.29 -19.30 -30.89
C GLY A 87 29.06 -20.59 -31.69
N ASN A 88 27.79 -20.88 -31.97
CA ASN A 88 27.33 -22.02 -32.76
C ASN A 88 27.83 -21.93 -34.21
N PRO A 89 28.60 -22.90 -34.74
CA PRO A 89 29.32 -22.78 -36.01
C PRO A 89 28.48 -23.09 -37.28
N TYR A 90 27.15 -22.94 -37.25
CA TYR A 90 26.27 -23.35 -38.38
C TYR A 90 25.27 -22.29 -38.88
N SER A 91 25.55 -20.99 -38.75
CA SER A 91 24.73 -19.97 -39.44
C SER A 91 25.53 -19.23 -40.53
N HIS A 92 25.68 -19.89 -41.68
CA HIS A 92 25.77 -19.24 -43.00
C HIS A 92 24.32 -19.15 -43.52
N ASP A 93 23.80 -18.09 -44.14
CA ASP A 93 24.40 -17.20 -45.14
C ASP A 93 23.55 -15.89 -45.25
N PRO A 94 24.09 -14.79 -45.79
CA PRO A 94 23.43 -13.50 -45.95
C PRO A 94 22.81 -13.35 -47.35
N THR A 95 21.64 -12.72 -47.46
CA THR A 95 21.29 -11.71 -48.48
C THR A 95 19.80 -11.35 -48.44
N GLY A 96 19.53 -10.06 -48.24
CA GLY A 96 18.60 -9.33 -49.11
C GLY A 96 17.11 -9.22 -48.74
N ALA A 97 16.83 -8.30 -47.82
CA ALA A 97 15.78 -7.27 -47.94
C ALA A 97 14.28 -7.64 -47.88
N MET A 98 13.56 -6.79 -47.12
CA MET A 98 12.11 -6.55 -47.07
C MET A 98 11.26 -7.36 -46.06
N GLY A 99 10.97 -6.69 -44.93
CA GLY A 99 9.66 -6.75 -44.28
C GLY A 99 9.49 -7.77 -43.15
N GLY A 100 9.55 -7.28 -41.91
CA GLY A 100 9.05 -8.01 -40.73
C GLY A 100 10.01 -7.95 -39.55
N ALA A 101 9.96 -6.85 -38.78
CA ALA A 101 10.63 -6.77 -37.48
C ALA A 101 9.91 -7.72 -36.49
N PHE A 102 10.25 -9.00 -36.53
CA PHE A 102 9.96 -9.92 -35.43
C PHE A 102 10.83 -9.51 -34.25
N PHE A 103 10.19 -9.01 -33.19
CA PHE A 103 10.83 -8.84 -31.89
C PHE A 103 11.35 -10.20 -31.43
N ALA A 104 12.66 -10.43 -31.55
CA ALA A 104 13.33 -11.53 -30.91
C ALA A 104 13.18 -11.34 -29.40
N ASN A 105 12.40 -12.22 -28.78
CA ASN A 105 12.10 -12.21 -27.36
C ASN A 105 13.40 -12.54 -26.60
N GLN A 106 14.05 -11.53 -26.02
CA GLN A 106 15.25 -11.74 -25.21
C GLN A 106 14.91 -12.59 -23.99
N THR A 107 15.47 -13.79 -23.97
CA THR A 107 15.48 -14.68 -22.82
C THR A 107 16.23 -14.05 -21.64
N GLY A 108 15.55 -13.90 -20.50
CA GLY A 108 16.15 -14.22 -19.21
C GLY A 108 16.71 -13.11 -18.32
N PHE A 109 16.60 -11.82 -18.66
CA PHE A 109 16.89 -10.73 -17.73
C PHE A 109 15.77 -9.70 -17.73
N GLN A 110 14.79 -9.85 -16.83
CA GLN A 110 14.00 -8.69 -16.42
C GLN A 110 14.94 -7.78 -15.65
N GLN A 111 15.29 -6.63 -16.23
CA GLN A 111 15.90 -5.54 -15.49
C GLN A 111 15.05 -5.32 -14.22
N PRO A 112 15.65 -5.23 -13.02
CA PRO A 112 14.88 -4.96 -11.82
C PRO A 112 14.02 -3.71 -12.08
N ILE A 113 12.73 -3.82 -11.81
CA ILE A 113 11.79 -2.70 -11.98
C ILE A 113 12.41 -1.50 -11.28
N GLN A 114 12.79 -0.49 -12.06
CA GLN A 114 13.43 0.69 -11.53
C GLN A 114 12.37 1.50 -10.77
N TYR A 115 12.20 1.19 -9.49
CA TYR A 115 11.43 2.01 -8.54
C TYR A 115 11.98 3.45 -8.44
N HIS A 116 13.13 3.71 -9.08
CA HIS A 116 13.86 4.97 -9.20
C HIS A 116 13.41 5.89 -10.35
N LEU A 117 12.33 5.60 -11.09
CA LEU A 117 11.72 6.64 -11.95
C LEU A 117 11.28 7.87 -11.14
N TYR A 118 11.16 7.72 -9.82
CA TYR A 118 11.20 8.78 -8.82
C TYR A 118 12.30 8.45 -7.81
N ALA A 119 13.56 8.74 -8.15
CA ALA A 119 14.63 8.74 -7.16
C ALA A 119 14.32 9.78 -6.08
N PRO A 120 14.51 9.49 -4.79
CA PRO A 120 14.46 10.54 -3.79
C PRO A 120 15.54 11.56 -4.16
N ILE A 121 15.10 12.75 -4.55
CA ILE A 121 15.98 13.92 -4.64
C ILE A 121 16.57 14.10 -3.23
N GLY A 122 17.86 14.42 -3.14
CA GLY A 122 18.69 14.33 -1.94
C GLY A 122 18.19 15.11 -0.70
N PRO A 123 19.03 15.27 0.34
CA PRO A 123 18.59 15.90 1.59
C PRO A 123 18.00 17.29 1.33
N HIS A 124 16.72 17.45 1.66
CA HIS A 124 16.03 18.74 1.58
C HIS A 124 16.39 19.60 2.79
N SER A 125 16.55 20.91 2.58
CA SER A 125 16.77 21.85 3.68
C SER A 125 15.57 21.80 4.63
N GLN A 126 15.78 21.32 5.85
CA GLN A 126 14.77 21.31 6.90
C GLN A 126 14.56 22.71 7.50
N ASN A 127 15.38 23.69 7.12
CA ASN A 127 15.35 25.04 7.67
C ASN A 127 14.46 25.94 6.81
N THR A 128 13.17 25.57 6.71
CA THR A 128 12.15 26.34 5.99
C THR A 128 11.34 27.19 6.98
N LEU A 129 10.97 28.40 6.57
CA LEU A 129 10.09 29.26 7.36
C LEU A 129 8.67 28.68 7.40
N GLY A 130 7.88 29.01 8.42
CA GLY A 130 6.56 28.37 8.63
C GLY A 130 5.55 28.50 7.47
N TYR A 131 5.72 29.47 6.57
CA TYR A 131 4.92 29.65 5.35
C TYR A 131 5.50 28.95 4.11
N GLN A 132 6.78 28.55 4.16
CA GLN A 132 7.42 27.80 3.08
C GLN A 132 7.02 26.33 3.21
N ARG A 133 6.83 25.69 2.06
CA ARG A 133 6.54 24.27 1.95
C ARG A 133 7.51 23.65 0.96
N ASN A 134 7.97 22.45 1.26
CA ASN A 134 8.70 21.69 0.27
C ASN A 134 7.70 21.07 -0.72
N VAL A 135 8.10 20.93 -1.99
CA VAL A 135 7.32 20.22 -3.02
C VAL A 135 6.95 18.82 -2.55
N HIS A 136 7.81 18.15 -1.79
CA HIS A 136 7.54 16.82 -1.25
C HIS A 136 6.43 16.78 -0.19
N ASP A 137 6.14 17.90 0.48
CA ASP A 137 5.07 17.98 1.49
C ASP A 137 3.68 18.02 0.83
N LEU A 138 3.62 18.29 -0.48
CA LEU A 138 2.38 18.43 -1.25
C LEU A 138 1.83 17.07 -1.74
N PHE A 139 2.65 16.02 -1.73
CA PHE A 139 2.32 14.70 -2.28
C PHE A 139 2.43 13.60 -1.22
N ILE A 140 2.05 12.37 -1.59
CA ILE A 140 2.27 11.22 -0.71
C ILE A 140 3.74 11.05 -0.31
N PRO A 141 4.01 10.62 0.94
CA PRO A 141 5.36 10.31 1.39
C PRO A 141 6.04 9.27 0.49
N ASN A 142 7.35 9.46 0.24
CA ASN A 142 8.13 8.57 -0.64
C ASN A 142 8.11 7.10 -0.17
N ASP A 143 8.23 6.86 1.13
CA ASP A 143 8.22 5.49 1.69
C ASP A 143 6.90 4.77 1.40
N LEU A 144 5.77 5.46 1.60
CA LEU A 144 4.45 4.92 1.31
C LEU A 144 4.27 4.67 -0.19
N ARG A 145 4.66 5.64 -1.03
CA ARG A 145 4.62 5.51 -2.49
C ARG A 145 5.43 4.31 -2.96
N GLU A 146 6.66 4.16 -2.49
CA GLU A 146 7.54 3.05 -2.85
C GLU A 146 6.97 1.70 -2.38
N GLU A 147 6.42 1.63 -1.16
CA GLU A 147 5.75 0.43 -0.67
C GLU A 147 4.58 0.02 -1.58
N LEU A 148 3.71 0.98 -1.94
CA LEU A 148 2.55 0.73 -2.80
C LEU A 148 2.97 0.30 -4.21
N GLN A 149 4.00 0.94 -4.78
CA GLN A 149 4.54 0.57 -6.09
C GLN A 149 5.15 -0.83 -6.08
N LYS A 150 5.93 -1.18 -5.05
CA LYS A 150 6.47 -2.53 -4.87
C LYS A 150 5.36 -3.58 -4.76
N LYS A 151 4.31 -3.30 -3.99
CA LYS A 151 3.14 -4.19 -3.86
C LYS A 151 2.39 -4.35 -5.19
N SER A 152 2.21 -3.27 -5.93
CA SER A 152 1.58 -3.29 -7.26
C SER A 152 2.40 -4.12 -8.26
N ALA A 153 3.71 -3.88 -8.32
CA ALA A 153 4.64 -4.64 -9.16
C ALA A 153 4.62 -6.14 -8.85
N ALA A 154 4.67 -6.51 -7.57
CA ALA A 154 4.58 -7.92 -7.14
C ALA A 154 3.24 -8.56 -7.54
N THR A 155 2.14 -7.80 -7.44
CA THR A 155 0.79 -8.25 -7.84
C THR A 155 0.71 -8.49 -9.35
N LEU A 156 1.33 -7.63 -10.16
CA LEU A 156 1.32 -7.74 -11.62
C LEU A 156 2.43 -8.63 -12.20
N GLN A 157 3.37 -9.10 -11.38
CA GLN A 157 4.44 -9.99 -11.83
C GLN A 157 3.89 -11.24 -12.54
N THR A 158 4.40 -11.57 -13.71
CA THR A 158 4.05 -12.81 -14.41
C THR A 158 5.32 -13.64 -14.63
N LEU A 159 5.14 -14.95 -14.81
CA LEU A 159 6.23 -15.87 -15.07
C LEU A 159 6.05 -16.49 -16.47
N PRO A 160 6.61 -15.88 -17.53
CA PRO A 160 6.55 -16.45 -18.87
C PRO A 160 7.40 -17.73 -18.95
N ASN A 161 7.03 -18.65 -19.85
CA ASN A 161 7.78 -19.90 -20.12
C ASN A 161 8.01 -20.78 -18.89
N THR A 162 6.99 -20.89 -18.03
CA THR A 162 7.02 -21.75 -16.84
C THR A 162 6.67 -23.20 -17.15
N GLN A 163 7.20 -24.13 -16.36
CA GLN A 163 6.78 -25.55 -16.36
C GLN A 163 5.51 -25.78 -15.51
N LEU A 164 4.99 -24.73 -14.87
CA LEU A 164 3.74 -24.81 -14.12
C LEU A 164 2.55 -25.01 -15.09
N PRO A 165 1.46 -25.63 -14.62
CA PRO A 165 0.26 -25.76 -15.41
C PRO A 165 -0.23 -24.38 -15.86
N ALA A 166 -0.61 -24.26 -17.14
CA ALA A 166 -1.13 -23.02 -17.69
C ALA A 166 -2.40 -22.55 -16.94
N GLN A 167 -3.19 -23.52 -16.46
CA GLN A 167 -4.44 -23.28 -15.76
C GLN A 167 -4.69 -24.36 -14.69
N VAL A 168 -5.18 -23.93 -13.53
CA VAL A 168 -5.62 -24.77 -12.42
C VAL A 168 -7.05 -24.36 -12.07
N ASP A 169 -8.02 -25.19 -12.44
CA ASP A 169 -9.45 -24.84 -12.41
C ASP A 169 -9.70 -23.52 -13.18
N TYR A 170 -10.18 -22.45 -12.56
CA TYR A 170 -10.37 -21.13 -13.20
C TYR A 170 -9.21 -20.15 -12.92
N PHE A 171 -8.11 -20.61 -12.34
CA PHE A 171 -6.92 -19.80 -12.05
C PHE A 171 -5.83 -19.99 -13.11
N HIS A 172 -5.19 -18.88 -13.51
CA HIS A 172 -4.09 -18.88 -14.47
C HIS A 172 -2.93 -17.97 -14.00
N SER A 173 -1.86 -17.90 -14.80
CA SER A 173 -0.69 -17.05 -14.54
C SER A 173 -0.03 -17.33 -13.18
N LEU A 174 0.18 -18.61 -12.86
CA LEU A 174 0.75 -19.02 -11.57
C LEU A 174 2.19 -18.52 -11.41
N VAL A 175 2.47 -17.89 -10.27
CA VAL A 175 3.81 -17.43 -9.86
C VAL A 175 4.13 -18.00 -8.49
N PRO A 176 5.18 -18.82 -8.32
CA PRO A 176 5.60 -19.33 -7.01
C PRO A 176 5.95 -18.19 -6.05
N LEU A 177 5.50 -18.30 -4.79
CA LEU A 177 5.81 -17.33 -3.73
C LEU A 177 6.84 -17.88 -2.72
N ASP A 178 7.08 -19.19 -2.71
CA ASP A 178 8.10 -19.79 -1.85
C ASP A 178 9.51 -19.48 -2.37
N LEU A 179 10.35 -18.91 -1.51
CA LEU A 179 11.75 -18.58 -1.82
C LEU A 179 12.69 -19.79 -1.69
N SER A 180 12.23 -20.88 -1.06
CA SER A 180 12.99 -22.10 -0.82
C SER A 180 12.31 -23.27 -1.52
N HIS A 181 13.07 -24.03 -2.31
CA HIS A 181 12.60 -25.26 -2.96
C HIS A 181 12.65 -26.50 -2.06
N GLN A 182 12.90 -26.32 -0.75
CA GLN A 182 12.95 -27.46 0.17
C GLN A 182 11.56 -28.03 0.43
N LYS A 183 11.39 -29.32 0.13
CA LYS A 183 10.18 -30.07 0.46
C LYS A 183 10.07 -30.24 1.98
N ASN A 184 9.26 -29.39 2.63
CA ASN A 184 8.96 -29.48 4.05
C ASN A 184 7.53 -29.96 4.27
N ALA A 185 7.38 -31.11 4.92
CA ALA A 185 6.10 -31.73 5.26
C ALA A 185 5.75 -31.64 6.75
N ALA A 186 6.56 -30.96 7.57
CA ALA A 186 6.48 -31.05 9.04
C ALA A 186 5.14 -30.58 9.63
N ILE A 187 4.52 -29.55 9.06
CA ILE A 187 3.30 -28.94 9.63
C ILE A 187 2.03 -29.64 9.15
N PHE A 188 1.94 -29.94 7.85
CA PHE A 188 0.72 -30.47 7.24
C PHE A 188 0.76 -31.97 6.97
N GLY A 189 1.91 -32.63 7.14
CA GLY A 189 2.13 -34.02 6.70
C GLY A 189 2.36 -34.17 5.18
N TYR A 190 2.29 -33.08 4.42
CA TYR A 190 2.49 -33.04 2.98
C TYR A 190 3.45 -31.91 2.60
N PRO A 191 4.31 -32.09 1.59
CA PRO A 191 5.03 -30.98 0.98
C PRO A 191 4.01 -29.94 0.48
N SER A 192 4.20 -28.67 0.88
CA SER A 192 3.28 -27.59 0.51
C SER A 192 3.98 -26.50 -0.29
N TRP A 193 3.30 -26.00 -1.30
CA TRP A 193 3.75 -24.90 -2.15
C TRP A 193 2.71 -23.78 -2.15
N ILE A 194 3.12 -22.53 -2.36
CA ILE A 194 2.21 -21.41 -2.52
C ILE A 194 2.47 -20.67 -3.84
N TYR A 195 1.39 -20.37 -4.55
CA TYR A 195 1.41 -19.66 -5.82
C TYR A 195 0.50 -18.45 -5.74
N LYS A 196 0.93 -17.32 -6.28
CA LYS A 196 0.00 -16.26 -6.71
C LYS A 196 -0.64 -16.69 -8.02
N ALA A 197 -1.94 -16.52 -8.17
CA ALA A 197 -2.63 -16.75 -9.43
C ALA A 197 -3.75 -15.72 -9.64
N GLN A 198 -4.14 -15.50 -10.89
CA GLN A 198 -5.26 -14.64 -11.24
C GLN A 198 -6.50 -15.50 -11.52
N SER A 199 -7.64 -15.09 -10.99
CA SER A 199 -8.93 -15.72 -11.25
C SER A 199 -9.53 -15.21 -12.56
N SER A 200 -9.97 -16.14 -13.42
CA SER A 200 -10.67 -15.80 -14.67
C SER A 200 -12.09 -15.28 -14.44
N LYS A 201 -12.64 -15.45 -13.22
CA LYS A 201 -14.04 -15.09 -12.90
C LYS A 201 -14.21 -13.61 -12.60
N ASP A 202 -13.24 -13.02 -11.92
CA ASP A 202 -13.31 -11.66 -11.37
C ASP A 202 -12.03 -10.83 -11.64
N GLY A 203 -11.02 -11.42 -12.27
CA GLY A 203 -9.73 -10.77 -12.53
C GLY A 203 -8.88 -10.52 -11.29
N THR A 204 -9.31 -10.98 -10.11
CA THR A 204 -8.62 -10.73 -8.83
C THR A 204 -7.49 -11.74 -8.60
N PHE A 205 -6.47 -11.33 -7.84
CA PHE A 205 -5.33 -12.17 -7.51
C PHE A 205 -5.53 -12.89 -6.17
N TYR A 206 -5.19 -14.18 -6.16
CA TYR A 206 -5.33 -15.08 -5.01
C TYR A 206 -4.03 -15.81 -4.70
N ALA A 207 -3.91 -16.27 -3.46
CA ALA A 207 -2.87 -17.18 -3.04
C ALA A 207 -3.41 -18.61 -3.03
N LEU A 208 -2.84 -19.46 -3.89
CA LEU A 208 -3.13 -20.88 -4.00
C LEU A 208 -2.10 -21.67 -3.20
N ARG A 209 -2.51 -22.27 -2.08
CA ARG A 209 -1.67 -23.21 -1.35
C ARG A 209 -1.95 -24.64 -1.82
N ARG A 210 -0.94 -25.27 -2.42
CA ARG A 210 -0.95 -26.65 -2.88
C ARG A 210 -0.36 -27.58 -1.83
N LEU A 211 -1.03 -28.70 -1.56
CA LEU A 211 -0.47 -29.86 -0.87
C LEU A 211 -0.22 -30.95 -1.93
N GLU A 212 1.06 -31.24 -2.16
CA GLU A 212 1.54 -32.21 -3.16
C GLU A 212 1.24 -33.65 -2.70
N GLY A 213 0.74 -34.49 -3.60
CA GLY A 213 0.46 -35.91 -3.32
C GLY A 213 -0.76 -36.19 -2.44
N PHE A 214 -1.58 -35.19 -2.10
CA PHE A 214 -2.81 -35.41 -1.33
C PHE A 214 -3.85 -36.21 -2.15
N ARG A 215 -4.30 -37.33 -1.59
CA ARG A 215 -5.39 -38.14 -2.18
C ARG A 215 -6.64 -38.01 -1.33
N LEU A 216 -7.69 -37.46 -1.91
CA LEU A 216 -8.99 -37.34 -1.25
C LEU A 216 -9.62 -38.72 -1.07
N THR A 217 -9.84 -39.11 0.18
CA THR A 217 -10.55 -40.34 0.56
C THR A 217 -12.01 -40.07 0.90
N ASN A 218 -12.32 -38.88 1.41
CA ASN A 218 -13.64 -38.49 1.89
C ASN A 218 -14.02 -37.10 1.41
N GLU A 219 -15.02 -36.98 0.53
CA GLU A 219 -15.48 -35.68 0.02
C GLU A 219 -15.99 -34.73 1.12
N LYS A 220 -16.48 -35.28 2.24
CA LYS A 220 -16.92 -34.47 3.39
C LYS A 220 -15.75 -33.69 4.00
N ALA A 221 -14.52 -34.15 3.84
CA ALA A 221 -13.34 -33.44 4.30
C ALA A 221 -13.22 -32.06 3.64
N ILE A 222 -13.40 -31.96 2.32
CA ILE A 222 -13.38 -30.66 1.61
C ILE A 222 -14.57 -29.79 2.01
N ARG A 223 -15.74 -30.40 2.24
CA ARG A 223 -16.93 -29.64 2.68
C ARG A 223 -16.74 -28.93 4.03
N SER A 224 -15.82 -29.39 4.88
CA SER A 224 -15.48 -28.71 6.15
C SER A 224 -15.02 -27.25 5.95
N VAL A 225 -14.43 -26.94 4.79
CA VAL A 225 -13.96 -25.60 4.43
C VAL A 225 -15.12 -24.59 4.28
N GLN A 226 -16.34 -25.05 4.01
CA GLN A 226 -17.49 -24.13 3.88
C GLN A 226 -17.77 -23.35 5.18
N ALA A 227 -17.47 -23.94 6.35
CA ALA A 227 -17.64 -23.26 7.62
C ALA A 227 -16.71 -22.03 7.76
N TRP A 228 -15.53 -22.07 7.14
CA TRP A 228 -14.54 -21.00 7.16
C TRP A 228 -14.92 -19.78 6.34
N LYS A 229 -15.82 -19.92 5.36
CA LYS A 229 -16.37 -18.78 4.60
C LYS A 229 -17.15 -17.80 5.47
N ARG A 230 -17.59 -18.23 6.66
CA ARG A 230 -18.26 -17.37 7.66
C ARG A 230 -17.29 -16.56 8.52
N VAL A 231 -16.00 -16.90 8.51
CA VAL A 231 -14.97 -16.20 9.29
C VAL A 231 -14.51 -14.97 8.49
N CYS A 232 -15.06 -13.81 8.84
CA CYS A 232 -14.63 -12.51 8.30
C CYS A 232 -13.89 -11.74 9.41
N ASN A 233 -12.56 -11.71 9.37
CA ASN A 233 -11.75 -11.05 10.38
C ASN A 233 -10.47 -10.44 9.82
N ALA A 234 -10.14 -9.23 10.28
CA ALA A 234 -8.97 -8.47 9.88
C ALA A 234 -7.61 -9.16 10.14
N SER A 235 -7.55 -10.06 11.12
CA SER A 235 -6.36 -10.80 11.57
C SER A 235 -6.31 -12.23 11.05
N VAL A 236 -7.23 -12.65 10.17
CA VAL A 236 -7.24 -13.99 9.56
C VAL A 236 -7.22 -13.83 8.05
N VAL A 237 -6.39 -14.59 7.35
CA VAL A 237 -6.41 -14.61 5.89
C VAL A 237 -7.69 -15.32 5.43
N THR A 238 -8.51 -14.63 4.64
CA THR A 238 -9.80 -15.17 4.19
C THR A 238 -9.61 -16.40 3.34
N ILE A 239 -10.45 -17.42 3.57
CA ILE A 239 -10.48 -18.66 2.80
C ILE A 239 -11.67 -18.63 1.86
N HIS A 240 -11.39 -18.74 0.56
CA HIS A 240 -12.39 -18.64 -0.50
C HIS A 240 -12.86 -20.00 -0.98
N ASP A 241 -11.93 -20.95 -1.14
CA ASP A 241 -12.27 -22.27 -1.65
C ASP A 241 -11.22 -23.32 -1.33
N ALA A 242 -11.60 -24.59 -1.49
CA ALA A 242 -10.66 -25.71 -1.50
C ALA A 242 -11.13 -26.79 -2.46
N PHE A 243 -10.23 -27.32 -3.28
CA PHE A 243 -10.55 -28.32 -4.27
C PHE A 243 -9.34 -29.21 -4.57
N THR A 244 -9.60 -30.39 -5.14
CA THR A 244 -8.53 -31.27 -5.62
C THR A 244 -8.27 -31.02 -7.10
N SER A 245 -7.02 -31.16 -7.52
CA SER A 245 -6.63 -30.99 -8.91
C SER A 245 -5.58 -32.02 -9.31
N ARG A 246 -5.61 -32.39 -10.60
CA ARG A 246 -4.56 -33.18 -11.27
C ARG A 246 -3.75 -32.36 -12.27
N SER A 247 -3.96 -31.04 -12.35
CA SER A 247 -3.28 -30.17 -13.32
C SER A 247 -1.76 -30.17 -13.13
N PHE A 248 -1.27 -30.42 -11.91
CA PHE A 248 0.17 -30.51 -11.59
C PHE A 248 0.78 -31.90 -11.85
N GLN A 249 0.10 -32.77 -12.59
CA GLN A 249 0.53 -34.16 -12.90
C GLN A 249 0.61 -35.10 -11.69
N ASP A 250 0.08 -34.68 -10.54
CA ASP A 250 -0.09 -35.49 -9.34
C ASP A 250 -1.50 -35.30 -8.76
N SER A 251 -1.85 -36.02 -7.69
CA SER A 251 -3.06 -35.69 -6.92
C SER A 251 -2.70 -34.60 -5.92
N SER A 252 -3.28 -33.41 -6.10
CA SER A 252 -3.00 -32.25 -5.27
C SER A 252 -4.29 -31.71 -4.63
N LEU A 253 -4.17 -31.19 -3.41
CA LEU A 253 -5.21 -30.39 -2.75
C LEU A 253 -4.81 -28.92 -2.78
N ILE A 254 -5.70 -28.06 -3.25
CA ILE A 254 -5.48 -26.62 -3.39
C ILE A 254 -6.42 -25.88 -2.44
N PHE A 255 -5.88 -24.96 -1.64
CA PHE A 255 -6.64 -23.97 -0.87
C PHE A 255 -6.48 -22.60 -1.52
N VAL A 256 -7.58 -21.90 -1.70
CA VAL A 256 -7.64 -20.54 -2.25
C VAL A 256 -7.83 -19.55 -1.11
N THR A 257 -6.90 -18.63 -0.94
CA THR A 257 -6.97 -17.58 0.08
C THR A 257 -6.68 -16.20 -0.50
N ASP A 258 -6.98 -15.15 0.25
CA ASP A 258 -6.57 -13.79 -0.12
C ASP A 258 -5.06 -13.71 -0.41
N TYR A 259 -4.71 -13.00 -1.49
CA TYR A 259 -3.32 -12.65 -1.78
C TYR A 259 -2.94 -11.34 -1.10
N HIS A 260 -1.88 -11.38 -0.29
CA HIS A 260 -1.30 -10.19 0.31
C HIS A 260 0.12 -9.98 -0.25
N PRO A 261 0.33 -9.00 -1.15
CA PRO A 261 1.59 -8.84 -1.86
C PRO A 261 2.74 -8.52 -0.91
N LEU A 262 3.91 -9.13 -1.19
CA LEU A 262 5.15 -8.97 -0.44
C LEU A 262 5.06 -9.32 1.06
N SER A 263 4.07 -10.14 1.44
CA SER A 263 3.97 -10.64 2.81
C SER A 263 5.18 -11.49 3.20
N LYS A 264 5.60 -11.37 4.45
CA LYS A 264 6.66 -12.21 5.05
C LYS A 264 6.07 -13.02 6.19
N THR A 265 6.58 -14.22 6.45
CA THR A 265 6.20 -14.91 7.69
C THR A 265 6.89 -14.25 8.89
N LEU A 266 6.33 -14.39 10.09
CA LEU A 266 7.01 -13.95 11.30
C LEU A 266 8.34 -14.68 11.51
N ALA A 267 8.45 -15.94 11.05
CA ALA A 267 9.71 -16.66 11.00
C ALA A 267 10.74 -15.96 10.10
N ASP A 268 10.35 -15.56 8.88
CA ASP A 268 11.26 -14.84 7.96
C ASP A 268 11.69 -13.48 8.52
N GLN A 269 10.77 -12.79 9.20
CA GLN A 269 11.03 -11.47 9.73
C GLN A 269 11.96 -11.49 10.95
N HIS A 270 11.80 -12.47 11.85
CA HIS A 270 12.46 -12.44 13.16
C HIS A 270 13.45 -13.58 13.37
N LEU A 271 13.16 -14.78 12.88
CA LEU A 271 13.95 -15.99 13.17
C LEU A 271 15.02 -16.29 12.12
N ASN A 272 14.86 -15.78 10.89
CA ASN A 272 15.77 -16.02 9.76
C ASN A 272 16.96 -15.04 9.70
N ALA A 273 17.49 -14.62 10.85
CA ALA A 273 18.59 -13.66 11.00
C ALA A 273 19.99 -14.18 10.58
N GLY A 274 20.08 -15.07 9.60
CA GLY A 274 21.39 -15.57 9.14
C GLY A 274 21.36 -16.35 7.83
N THR A 275 21.28 -15.66 6.69
CA THR A 275 21.74 -16.26 5.40
C THR A 275 22.27 -15.28 4.34
N ARG A 276 22.25 -13.94 4.51
CA ARG A 276 22.77 -13.05 3.44
C ARG A 276 23.95 -12.16 3.80
N PHE A 277 24.14 -11.76 5.06
CA PHE A 277 25.35 -11.04 5.48
C PHE A 277 25.69 -11.38 6.95
N PRO A 278 26.76 -12.16 7.21
CA PRO A 278 27.23 -12.44 8.57
C PRO A 278 28.02 -11.22 9.06
N GLY A 279 27.29 -10.18 9.44
CA GLY A 279 27.89 -8.94 9.91
C GLY A 279 26.84 -7.95 10.35
N ARG A 280 26.69 -7.80 11.67
CA ARG A 280 26.24 -6.58 12.36
C ARG A 280 24.75 -6.39 12.69
N HIS A 281 23.89 -7.40 12.61
CA HIS A 281 22.67 -7.41 13.42
C HIS A 281 22.85 -8.36 14.60
N THR A 282 23.18 -7.79 15.75
CA THR A 282 23.09 -8.46 17.03
C THR A 282 21.69 -9.06 17.18
N ASN A 283 21.58 -10.20 17.87
CA ASN A 283 20.33 -10.79 18.34
C ASN A 283 19.57 -9.80 19.24
N SER A 284 18.98 -8.74 18.67
CA SER A 284 18.15 -7.81 19.39
C SER A 284 16.81 -8.49 19.61
N HIS A 285 16.44 -8.69 20.86
CA HIS A 285 15.11 -9.14 21.25
C HIS A 285 14.04 -8.28 20.56
N ILE A 286 12.94 -8.92 20.15
CA ILE A 286 11.80 -8.22 19.57
C ILE A 286 11.27 -7.23 20.62
N PRO A 287 11.09 -5.94 20.29
CA PRO A 287 10.54 -4.98 21.25
C PRO A 287 9.21 -5.47 21.83
N GLU A 288 9.03 -5.35 23.14
CA GLU A 288 7.85 -5.88 23.84
C GLU A 288 6.53 -5.33 23.26
N GLN A 289 6.51 -4.05 22.88
CA GLN A 289 5.34 -3.43 22.24
C GLN A 289 4.94 -4.12 20.93
N VAL A 290 5.92 -4.62 20.15
CA VAL A 290 5.67 -5.36 18.91
C VAL A 290 5.06 -6.74 19.22
N LEU A 291 5.54 -7.43 20.26
CA LEU A 291 4.95 -8.69 20.70
C LEU A 291 3.51 -8.50 21.19
N TRP A 292 3.24 -7.45 21.97
CA TRP A 292 1.88 -7.11 22.38
C TRP A 292 0.97 -6.84 21.19
N GLY A 293 1.45 -6.08 20.20
CA GLY A 293 0.71 -5.83 18.95
C GLY A 293 0.41 -7.11 18.17
N TYR A 294 1.31 -8.09 18.14
CA TYR A 294 1.04 -9.41 17.56
C TYR A 294 0.01 -10.17 18.37
N MET A 295 0.15 -10.19 19.70
CA MET A 295 -0.73 -10.94 20.58
C MET A 295 -2.19 -10.44 20.52
N THR A 296 -2.41 -9.13 20.52
CA THR A 296 -3.77 -8.55 20.42
C THR A 296 -4.42 -8.88 19.08
N GLN A 297 -3.66 -8.81 17.97
CA GLN A 297 -4.15 -9.16 16.64
C GLN A 297 -4.45 -10.66 16.50
N ILE A 298 -3.58 -11.54 17.00
CA ILE A 298 -3.81 -12.99 16.99
C ILE A 298 -5.02 -13.34 17.88
N ALA A 299 -5.16 -12.72 19.05
CA ALA A 299 -6.31 -12.92 19.92
C ALA A 299 -7.63 -12.49 19.27
N ASN A 300 -7.64 -11.37 18.54
CA ASN A 300 -8.78 -10.95 17.72
C ASN A 300 -9.14 -12.01 16.65
N GLY A 301 -8.14 -12.59 15.98
CA GLY A 301 -8.35 -13.66 15.01
C GLY A 301 -8.92 -14.92 15.65
N LEU A 302 -8.36 -15.37 16.77
CA LEU A 302 -8.83 -16.55 17.51
C LEU A 302 -10.24 -16.38 18.04
N LYS A 303 -10.61 -15.20 18.54
CA LYS A 303 -11.98 -14.90 18.95
C LYS A 303 -12.98 -15.15 17.82
N ALA A 304 -12.69 -14.63 16.63
CA ALA A 304 -13.57 -14.80 15.47
C ALA A 304 -13.66 -16.27 15.00
N ILE A 305 -12.56 -17.01 15.06
CA ILE A 305 -12.51 -18.44 14.70
C ILE A 305 -13.31 -19.26 15.72
N HIS A 306 -13.03 -19.07 17.02
CA HIS A 306 -13.65 -19.86 18.09
C HIS A 306 -15.16 -19.59 18.20
N ALA A 307 -15.59 -18.34 17.99
CA ALA A 307 -17.01 -17.97 17.95
C ALA A 307 -17.81 -18.67 16.83
N ASN A 308 -17.14 -19.10 15.75
CA ASN A 308 -17.76 -19.86 14.67
C ASN A 308 -17.72 -21.39 14.89
N GLY A 309 -17.30 -21.85 16.08
CA GLY A 309 -17.15 -23.28 16.38
C GLY A 309 -15.99 -23.94 15.62
N LEU A 310 -14.95 -23.16 15.30
CA LEU A 310 -13.75 -23.62 14.61
C LEU A 310 -12.52 -23.48 15.53
N ALA A 311 -11.38 -24.01 15.07
CA ALA A 311 -10.07 -23.86 15.70
C ALA A 311 -9.03 -23.49 14.64
N ALA A 312 -8.04 -22.67 14.98
CA ALA A 312 -7.00 -22.26 14.05
C ALA A 312 -6.07 -23.43 13.68
N ARG A 313 -5.77 -24.30 14.66
CA ARG A 313 -4.94 -25.52 14.62
C ARG A 313 -3.47 -25.32 14.25
N VAL A 314 -3.14 -24.25 13.53
CA VAL A 314 -1.80 -23.91 13.06
C VAL A 314 -1.45 -22.50 13.52
N LEU A 315 -0.74 -22.39 14.64
CA LEU A 315 -0.20 -21.13 15.16
C LEU A 315 1.30 -21.27 15.33
N GLU A 316 2.01 -21.01 14.23
CA GLU A 316 3.46 -21.12 14.13
C GLU A 316 4.02 -19.84 13.48
N PRO A 317 5.24 -19.38 13.84
CA PRO A 317 5.84 -18.20 13.23
C PRO A 317 5.89 -18.27 11.69
N SER A 318 6.05 -19.47 11.13
CA SER A 318 6.09 -19.71 9.68
C SER A 318 4.73 -19.67 8.98
N LYS A 319 3.64 -19.48 9.73
CA LYS A 319 2.24 -19.48 9.24
C LYS A 319 1.44 -18.27 9.71
N VAL A 320 2.09 -17.30 10.36
CA VAL A 320 1.53 -15.98 10.59
C VAL A 320 2.24 -14.99 9.66
N LEU A 321 1.45 -14.27 8.86
CA LEU A 321 1.96 -13.34 7.86
C LEU A 321 2.03 -11.92 8.41
N LEU A 322 3.16 -11.26 8.23
CA LEU A 322 3.29 -9.82 8.29
C LEU A 322 2.99 -9.25 6.89
N THR A 323 1.91 -8.48 6.78
CA THR A 323 1.33 -8.02 5.49
C THR A 323 1.50 -6.52 5.26
N ALA A 324 1.74 -5.78 6.33
CA ALA A 324 2.11 -4.37 6.36
C ALA A 324 2.88 -4.11 7.68
N LYS A 325 3.34 -2.87 7.87
CA LYS A 325 4.00 -2.47 9.13
C LYS A 325 3.10 -2.80 10.33
N SER A 326 3.61 -3.66 11.22
CA SER A 326 2.91 -4.12 12.43
C SER A 326 1.56 -4.81 12.20
N ARG A 327 1.22 -5.25 10.98
CA ARG A 327 -0.07 -5.91 10.67
C ARG A 327 0.11 -7.40 10.41
N VAL A 328 -0.35 -8.22 11.34
CA VAL A 328 -0.26 -9.69 11.24
C VAL A 328 -1.59 -10.35 10.89
N ARG A 329 -1.52 -11.48 10.18
CA ARG A 329 -2.66 -12.33 9.85
C ARG A 329 -2.34 -13.81 10.06
N ILE A 330 -3.23 -14.53 10.75
CA ILE A 330 -3.22 -15.98 10.86
C ILE A 330 -3.51 -16.55 9.46
N ASN A 331 -2.59 -17.36 8.95
CA ASN A 331 -2.70 -18.03 7.66
C ASN A 331 -2.79 -19.55 7.85
N ALA A 332 -3.01 -20.29 6.77
CA ALA A 332 -3.05 -21.75 6.74
C ALA A 332 -4.14 -22.38 7.63
N CYS A 333 -5.18 -21.61 7.94
CA CYS A 333 -6.42 -22.11 8.52
C CYS A 333 -7.14 -23.09 7.57
N ALA A 334 -8.07 -23.89 8.10
CA ALA A 334 -8.80 -24.97 7.41
C ALA A 334 -7.97 -26.15 6.86
N ILE A 335 -6.66 -26.02 6.68
CA ILE A 335 -5.84 -27.09 6.06
C ILE A 335 -5.89 -28.37 6.89
N LEU A 336 -5.65 -28.25 8.19
CA LEU A 336 -5.73 -29.41 9.07
C LEU A 336 -7.16 -29.91 9.27
N ASP A 337 -8.18 -29.12 8.97
CA ASP A 337 -9.58 -29.59 9.02
C ASP A 337 -9.88 -30.58 7.90
N VAL A 338 -9.23 -30.41 6.75
CA VAL A 338 -9.31 -31.35 5.61
C VAL A 338 -8.33 -32.51 5.79
N VAL A 339 -7.07 -32.22 6.12
CA VAL A 339 -6.01 -33.24 6.18
C VAL A 339 -6.21 -34.20 7.36
N GLN A 340 -6.67 -33.67 8.48
CA GLN A 340 -6.92 -34.42 9.71
C GLN A 340 -8.42 -34.55 9.97
N PHE A 341 -9.23 -34.70 8.91
CA PHE A 341 -10.69 -34.74 9.00
C PHE A 341 -11.22 -35.91 9.85
N ASP A 342 -10.63 -37.09 9.70
CA ASP A 342 -11.08 -38.31 10.40
C ASP A 342 -10.57 -38.42 11.86
N THR A 343 -9.73 -37.47 12.29
CA THR A 343 -9.17 -37.45 13.65
C THR A 343 -10.25 -37.01 14.63
N GLN A 344 -10.65 -37.91 15.54
CA GLN A 344 -11.72 -37.68 16.52
C GLN A 344 -11.28 -36.80 17.69
N ARG A 345 -10.97 -35.52 17.43
CA ARG A 345 -10.76 -34.50 18.48
C ARG A 345 -11.97 -33.58 18.56
N THR A 346 -12.38 -33.24 19.78
CA THR A 346 -13.46 -32.25 19.95
C THR A 346 -12.95 -30.86 19.59
N VAL A 347 -13.84 -29.99 19.11
CA VAL A 347 -13.49 -28.59 18.81
C VAL A 347 -12.93 -27.89 20.06
N ALA A 348 -13.50 -28.16 21.24
CA ALA A 348 -13.00 -27.61 22.51
C ALA A 348 -11.54 -28.01 22.79
N ASP A 349 -11.15 -29.27 22.49
CA ASP A 349 -9.76 -29.70 22.64
C ASP A 349 -8.82 -29.00 21.66
N LEU A 350 -9.29 -28.74 20.43
CA LEU A 350 -8.53 -28.01 19.42
C LEU A 350 -8.38 -26.53 19.80
N GLN A 351 -9.44 -25.90 20.31
CA GLN A 351 -9.39 -24.51 20.78
C GLN A 351 -8.47 -24.33 21.98
N ARG A 352 -8.45 -25.28 22.92
CA ARG A 352 -7.48 -25.29 24.03
C ARG A 352 -6.05 -25.48 23.53
N GLN A 353 -5.86 -26.31 22.49
CA GLN A 353 -4.56 -26.46 21.84
C GLN A 353 -4.11 -25.17 21.13
N ASP A 354 -5.02 -24.41 20.53
CA ASP A 354 -4.70 -23.10 19.93
C ASP A 354 -4.08 -22.15 20.98
N LEU A 355 -4.62 -22.10 22.20
CA LEU A 355 -4.06 -21.26 23.27
C LEU A 355 -2.63 -21.66 23.62
N VAL A 356 -2.33 -22.96 23.70
CA VAL A 356 -0.97 -23.44 23.98
C VAL A 356 -0.04 -23.13 22.81
N ASN A 357 -0.46 -23.40 21.57
CA ASN A 357 0.33 -23.10 20.37
C ASN A 357 0.61 -21.59 20.26
N PHE A 358 -0.36 -20.76 20.64
CA PHE A 358 -0.20 -19.31 20.71
C PHE A 358 0.90 -18.93 21.71
N GLY A 359 0.86 -19.47 22.93
CA GLY A 359 1.90 -19.25 23.94
C GLY A 359 3.29 -19.70 23.46
N GLN A 360 3.38 -20.90 22.87
CA GLN A 360 4.62 -21.44 22.34
C GLN A 360 5.20 -20.57 21.22
N MET A 361 4.36 -20.11 20.29
CA MET A 361 4.78 -19.20 19.22
C MET A 361 5.37 -17.90 19.76
N ILE A 362 4.76 -17.29 20.78
CA ILE A 362 5.28 -16.07 21.41
C ILE A 362 6.61 -16.32 22.11
N VAL A 363 6.79 -17.48 22.76
CA VAL A 363 8.09 -17.87 23.33
C VAL A 363 9.14 -18.03 22.23
N SER A 364 8.83 -18.70 21.11
CA SER A 364 9.74 -18.87 19.97
C SER A 364 10.22 -17.53 19.41
N LEU A 365 9.28 -16.58 19.24
CA LEU A 365 9.58 -15.23 18.77
C LEU A 365 10.41 -14.45 19.79
N GLY A 366 9.99 -14.45 21.05
CA GLY A 366 10.63 -13.65 22.08
C GLY A 366 12.03 -14.16 22.48
N ALA A 367 12.26 -15.47 22.41
CA ALA A 367 13.57 -16.09 22.62
C ALA A 367 14.44 -16.13 21.34
N ASN A 368 13.93 -15.61 20.22
CA ASN A 368 14.58 -15.60 18.92
C ASN A 368 15.14 -16.99 18.50
N THR A 369 14.32 -18.04 18.64
CA THR A 369 14.74 -19.40 18.32
C THR A 369 13.63 -20.21 17.67
N ALA A 370 13.92 -20.75 16.48
CA ALA A 370 13.01 -21.64 15.75
C ALA A 370 12.92 -23.04 16.37
N THR A 371 13.83 -23.39 17.27
CA THR A 371 13.87 -24.70 17.96
C THR A 371 13.31 -24.64 19.37
N ALA A 372 12.48 -23.64 19.70
CA ALA A 372 11.89 -23.50 21.02
C ALA A 372 11.10 -24.76 21.45
N THR A 373 10.48 -25.44 20.49
CA THR A 373 9.75 -26.70 20.73
C THR A 373 10.67 -27.87 21.09
N HIS A 374 11.92 -27.88 20.62
CA HIS A 374 12.91 -28.91 20.95
C HIS A 374 13.57 -28.68 22.32
N ASN A 375 13.73 -27.42 22.74
CA ASN A 375 14.28 -27.07 24.05
C ASN A 375 13.44 -25.97 24.74
N PRO A 376 12.22 -26.32 25.21
CA PRO A 376 11.26 -25.35 25.73
C PRO A 376 11.74 -24.68 27.01
N THR A 377 12.44 -25.40 27.89
CA THR A 377 12.95 -24.87 29.15
C THR A 377 13.92 -23.71 28.90
N LYS A 378 14.90 -23.92 28.02
CA LYS A 378 15.89 -22.88 27.70
C LYS A 378 15.25 -21.69 26.99
N ALA A 379 14.34 -21.93 26.04
CA ALA A 379 13.63 -20.85 25.36
C ALA A 379 12.81 -19.99 26.34
N LEU A 380 12.15 -20.64 27.30
CA LEU A 380 11.38 -19.97 28.33
C LEU A 380 12.27 -19.18 29.32
N GLU A 381 13.43 -19.70 29.70
CA GLU A 381 14.41 -18.96 30.51
C GLU A 381 14.90 -17.69 29.80
N HIS A 382 15.22 -17.79 28.50
CA HIS A 382 15.59 -16.62 27.70
C HIS A 382 14.45 -15.60 27.64
N PHE A 383 13.22 -16.05 27.38
CA PHE A 383 12.04 -15.20 27.33
C PHE A 383 11.79 -14.49 28.68
N THR A 384 11.81 -15.24 29.77
CA THR A 384 11.56 -14.71 31.11
C THR A 384 12.64 -13.77 31.59
N ARG A 385 13.85 -13.80 31.04
CA ARG A 385 14.88 -12.79 31.33
C ARG A 385 14.68 -11.49 30.54
N ALA A 386 14.09 -11.56 29.36
CA ALA A 386 14.03 -10.44 28.41
C ALA A 386 12.82 -9.51 28.58
N TYR A 387 11.68 -10.02 29.06
CA TYR A 387 10.41 -9.29 29.01
C TYR A 387 9.85 -8.89 30.38
N SER A 388 8.79 -8.07 30.40
CA SER A 388 8.09 -7.67 31.61
C SER A 388 7.37 -8.83 32.32
N PRO A 389 7.09 -8.72 33.64
CA PRO A 389 6.25 -9.68 34.35
C PRO A 389 4.85 -9.84 33.74
N GLN A 390 4.26 -8.76 33.22
CA GLN A 390 2.92 -8.79 32.62
C GLN A 390 2.89 -9.70 31.38
N LEU A 391 3.89 -9.56 30.49
CA LEU A 391 4.00 -10.39 29.30
C LEU A 391 4.25 -11.86 29.66
N LYS A 392 5.15 -12.12 30.64
CA LYS A 392 5.39 -13.47 31.17
C LYS A 392 4.11 -14.11 31.68
N ASN A 393 3.36 -13.42 32.53
CA ASN A 393 2.12 -13.95 33.12
C ASN A 393 1.09 -14.28 32.04
N SER A 394 0.98 -13.46 31.00
CA SER A 394 0.06 -13.69 29.88
C SER A 394 0.47 -14.90 29.05
N VAL A 395 1.76 -15.08 28.78
CA VAL A 395 2.29 -16.25 28.06
C VAL A 395 2.15 -17.52 28.91
N PHE A 396 2.42 -17.46 30.22
CA PHE A 396 2.21 -18.60 31.12
C PHE A 396 0.75 -19.01 31.21
N TRP A 397 -0.17 -18.04 31.19
CA TRP A 397 -1.59 -18.30 31.13
C TRP A 397 -1.97 -19.07 29.84
N LEU A 398 -1.40 -18.69 28.69
CA LEU A 398 -1.61 -19.38 27.41
C LEU A 398 -1.04 -20.81 27.43
N LEU A 399 0.20 -20.99 27.90
CA LEU A 399 0.86 -22.30 27.98
C LEU A 399 0.15 -23.27 28.92
N SER A 400 -0.61 -22.75 29.89
CA SER A 400 -1.41 -23.54 30.83
C SER A 400 -2.78 -23.96 30.24
N GLY A 401 -3.03 -23.72 28.94
CA GLY A 401 -4.30 -23.98 28.25
C GLY A 401 -4.83 -25.43 28.32
N LEU A 402 -3.96 -26.41 28.58
CA LEU A 402 -4.34 -27.83 28.68
C LEU A 402 -4.66 -28.30 30.11
N GLN A 403 -4.46 -27.46 31.13
CA GLN A 403 -4.84 -27.79 32.50
C GLN A 403 -6.37 -27.91 32.61
N LYS A 404 -6.85 -29.05 33.12
CA LYS A 404 -8.30 -29.36 33.19
C LYS A 404 -9.04 -28.65 34.33
N ASP A 405 -8.32 -28.07 35.27
CA ASP A 405 -8.91 -27.51 36.50
C ASP A 405 -9.57 -26.13 36.30
N GLN A 406 -9.35 -25.46 35.16
CA GLN A 406 -9.99 -24.20 34.82
C GLN A 406 -10.42 -24.16 33.35
N GLU A 407 -11.62 -23.67 33.11
CA GLU A 407 -12.09 -23.36 31.76
C GLU A 407 -11.32 -22.14 31.23
N ARG A 408 -10.45 -22.38 30.23
CA ARG A 408 -9.64 -21.34 29.59
C ARG A 408 -10.18 -21.11 28.17
N THR A 409 -10.70 -19.91 27.94
CA THR A 409 -11.21 -19.47 26.64
C THR A 409 -10.46 -18.24 26.14
N ILE A 410 -10.53 -17.98 24.84
CA ILE A 410 -9.91 -16.79 24.26
C ILE A 410 -10.51 -15.49 24.82
N ASP A 411 -11.78 -15.47 25.21
CA ASP A 411 -12.42 -14.30 25.83
C ASP A 411 -11.85 -13.99 27.22
N THR A 412 -11.55 -15.00 28.03
CA THR A 412 -10.86 -14.81 29.32
C THR A 412 -9.46 -14.22 29.11
N PHE A 413 -8.74 -14.69 28.08
CA PHE A 413 -7.43 -14.13 27.73
C PHE A 413 -7.53 -12.66 27.31
N ILE A 414 -8.46 -12.34 26.42
CA ILE A 414 -8.69 -10.96 25.93
C ILE A 414 -9.01 -10.02 27.08
N THR A 415 -9.81 -10.48 28.06
CA THR A 415 -10.11 -9.71 29.27
C THR A 415 -8.83 -9.38 30.04
N GLY A 416 -7.91 -10.35 30.17
CA GLY A 416 -6.62 -10.19 30.85
C GLY A 416 -5.63 -9.26 30.14
N ILE A 417 -5.76 -9.05 28.83
CA ILE A 417 -4.87 -8.17 28.03
C ILE A 417 -5.57 -6.89 27.53
N SER A 418 -6.73 -6.55 28.09
CA SER A 418 -7.60 -5.45 27.63
C SER A 418 -6.90 -4.08 27.56
N SER A 419 -5.99 -3.78 28.48
CA SER A 419 -5.19 -2.53 28.43
C SER A 419 -4.29 -2.46 27.19
N GLN A 420 -3.66 -3.57 26.82
CA GLN A 420 -2.83 -3.65 25.62
C GLN A 420 -3.66 -3.65 24.33
N LEU A 421 -4.87 -4.22 24.39
CA LEU A 421 -5.84 -4.12 23.31
C LEU A 421 -6.22 -2.65 23.06
N MET A 422 -6.48 -1.87 24.12
CA MET A 422 -6.81 -0.45 24.01
C MET A 422 -5.64 0.35 23.40
N SER A 423 -4.40 0.08 23.83
CA SER A 423 -3.22 0.73 23.23
C SER A 423 -3.03 0.37 21.75
N THR A 424 -3.28 -0.89 21.36
CA THR A 424 -3.21 -1.30 19.95
C THR A 424 -4.33 -0.66 19.13
N PHE A 425 -5.53 -0.54 19.71
CA PHE A 425 -6.66 0.11 19.06
C PHE A 425 -6.41 1.61 18.82
N ASP A 426 -5.91 2.32 19.83
CA ASP A 426 -5.49 3.72 19.72
C ASP A 426 -4.42 3.91 18.63
N SER A 427 -3.42 3.03 18.59
CA SER A 427 -2.40 3.02 17.52
C SER A 427 -3.01 2.79 16.13
N ALA A 428 -4.08 1.99 16.03
CA ALA A 428 -4.77 1.76 14.77
C ALA A 428 -5.61 2.97 14.32
N LEU A 429 -6.20 3.72 15.25
CA LEU A 429 -6.88 4.99 14.96
C LEU A 429 -5.91 6.05 14.46
N HIS A 430 -4.73 6.18 15.09
CA HIS A 430 -3.69 7.08 14.59
C HIS A 430 -3.20 6.70 13.19
N LEU A 431 -3.12 5.40 12.88
CA LEU A 431 -2.79 4.95 11.53
C LEU A 431 -3.91 5.30 10.53
N ASP A 432 -5.19 5.20 10.93
CA ASP A 432 -6.33 5.59 10.11
C ASP A 432 -6.31 7.10 9.80
N ASP A 433 -6.07 7.95 10.80
CA ASP A 433 -5.90 9.40 10.62
C ASP A 433 -4.75 9.73 9.67
N GLN A 434 -3.62 9.01 9.81
CA GLN A 434 -2.47 9.19 8.93
C GLN A 434 -2.81 8.81 7.48
N LEU A 435 -3.46 7.66 7.27
CA LEU A 435 -3.90 7.23 5.94
C LEU A 435 -4.91 8.19 5.32
N ASN A 436 -5.85 8.73 6.10
CA ASN A 436 -6.78 9.75 5.66
C ASN A 436 -6.08 11.05 5.26
N SER A 437 -5.06 11.47 6.01
CA SER A 437 -4.24 12.64 5.68
C SER A 437 -3.47 12.44 4.37
N ASP A 438 -2.83 11.27 4.21
CA ASP A 438 -2.08 10.95 2.99
C ASP A 438 -3.01 10.80 1.78
N LEU A 439 -4.19 10.19 1.93
CA LEU A 439 -5.20 10.10 0.87
C LEU A 439 -5.78 11.47 0.50
N SER A 440 -5.97 12.35 1.49
CA SER A 440 -6.48 13.71 1.26
C SER A 440 -5.51 14.53 0.39
N ARG A 441 -4.20 14.31 0.50
CA ARG A 441 -3.21 14.95 -0.39
C ARG A 441 -3.35 14.47 -1.85
N GLU A 442 -3.75 13.22 -2.07
CA GLU A 442 -3.94 12.67 -3.43
C GLU A 442 -5.31 12.98 -4.04
N LEU A 443 -6.30 13.40 -3.23
CA LEU A 443 -7.66 13.68 -3.69
C LEU A 443 -7.67 14.67 -4.87
N GLU A 444 -6.89 15.74 -4.75
CA GLU A 444 -6.84 16.81 -5.74
C GLU A 444 -5.96 16.47 -6.93
N ASN A 445 -4.95 15.61 -6.78
CA ASN A 445 -4.02 15.27 -7.88
C ASN A 445 -4.76 14.67 -9.09
N GLY A 446 -5.70 13.77 -8.85
CA GLY A 446 -6.52 13.20 -9.92
C GLY A 446 -7.43 14.23 -10.60
N ARG A 447 -7.92 15.23 -9.86
CA ARG A 447 -8.75 16.33 -10.40
C ARG A 447 -7.91 17.29 -11.22
N ILE A 448 -6.74 17.67 -10.71
CA ILE A 448 -5.75 18.54 -11.35
C ILE A 448 -5.26 17.93 -12.67
N VAL A 449 -4.92 16.63 -12.71
CA VAL A 449 -4.51 15.96 -13.96
C VAL A 449 -5.62 16.02 -15.01
N ARG A 450 -6.89 15.82 -14.64
CA ARG A 450 -8.01 15.97 -15.57
C ARG A 450 -8.17 17.41 -16.05
N LEU A 451 -7.98 18.38 -15.18
CA LEU A 451 -8.07 19.82 -15.51
C LEU A 451 -6.95 20.24 -16.46
N MET A 452 -5.71 19.86 -16.16
CA MET A 452 -4.54 20.09 -17.02
C MET A 452 -4.71 19.42 -18.38
N SER A 453 -5.26 18.20 -18.42
CA SER A 453 -5.56 17.50 -19.68
C SER A 453 -6.57 18.27 -20.54
N LYS A 454 -7.64 18.81 -19.93
CA LYS A 454 -8.62 19.66 -20.64
C LYS A 454 -7.97 20.94 -21.17
N LEU A 455 -7.19 21.63 -20.33
CA LEU A 455 -6.44 22.82 -20.72
C LEU A 455 -5.49 22.51 -21.89
N GLY A 456 -4.76 21.39 -21.85
CA GLY A 456 -3.87 20.96 -22.92
C GLY A 456 -4.57 20.57 -24.22
N LEU A 457 -5.81 20.05 -24.16
CA LEU A 457 -6.61 19.76 -25.35
C LEU A 457 -7.16 21.01 -26.06
N ILE A 458 -7.28 22.11 -25.32
CA ILE A 458 -7.87 23.38 -25.78
C ILE A 458 -6.80 24.39 -26.17
N ASN A 459 -5.80 24.60 -25.31
CA ASN A 459 -4.76 25.60 -25.51
C ASN A 459 -3.86 25.23 -26.69
N GLU A 460 -3.47 26.23 -27.49
CA GLU A 460 -2.54 26.08 -28.62
C GLU A 460 -2.93 24.99 -29.63
N ARG A 461 -4.22 24.69 -29.74
CA ARG A 461 -4.71 23.84 -30.84
C ARG A 461 -4.49 24.57 -32.16
N PRO A 462 -3.83 23.94 -33.16
CA PRO A 462 -3.44 24.59 -34.41
C PRO A 462 -4.63 24.90 -35.32
N GLU A 463 -5.61 24.01 -35.42
CA GLU A 463 -6.86 24.23 -36.17
C GLU A 463 -8.00 23.38 -35.59
N TYR A 464 -9.23 23.91 -35.63
CA TYR A 464 -10.44 23.16 -35.35
C TYR A 464 -11.61 23.70 -36.17
N GLU A 465 -12.34 22.83 -36.88
CA GLU A 465 -13.45 23.23 -37.76
C GLU A 465 -13.09 24.40 -38.72
N LEU A 466 -11.89 24.35 -39.33
CA LEU A 466 -11.36 25.38 -40.24
C LEU A 466 -11.04 26.74 -39.58
N ASP A 467 -11.17 26.85 -38.24
CA ASP A 467 -10.72 28.02 -37.48
C ASP A 467 -9.25 27.86 -37.08
N GLN A 468 -8.36 28.50 -37.83
CA GLN A 468 -6.93 28.61 -37.53
C GLN A 468 -6.64 29.47 -36.28
N ARG A 469 -7.63 30.21 -35.78
CA ARG A 469 -7.55 31.07 -34.59
C ARG A 469 -8.42 30.52 -33.45
N TRP A 470 -8.67 29.20 -33.45
CA TRP A 470 -9.48 28.54 -32.43
C TRP A 470 -9.08 28.94 -31.01
N SER A 471 -7.77 28.96 -30.73
CA SER A 471 -7.21 29.28 -29.42
C SER A 471 -7.09 30.78 -29.14
N GLU A 472 -7.29 31.64 -30.14
CA GLU A 472 -7.05 33.10 -30.08
C GLU A 472 -8.35 33.91 -30.05
N SER A 473 -9.51 33.27 -29.94
CA SER A 473 -10.82 33.93 -30.05
C SER A 473 -11.74 33.70 -28.85
N GLY A 474 -12.47 34.75 -28.46
CA GLY A 474 -13.54 34.72 -27.46
C GLY A 474 -13.09 34.18 -26.09
N GLU A 475 -13.92 33.30 -25.51
CA GLU A 475 -13.67 32.72 -24.18
C GLU A 475 -12.37 31.91 -24.08
N ARG A 476 -11.81 31.46 -25.20
CA ARG A 476 -10.59 30.65 -25.27
C ARG A 476 -9.33 31.49 -25.14
N TYR A 477 -9.41 32.77 -25.53
CA TYR A 477 -8.32 33.72 -25.28
C TYR A 477 -8.10 33.91 -23.77
N PHE A 478 -9.17 33.91 -22.95
CA PHE A 478 -9.04 33.92 -21.49
C PHE A 478 -8.30 32.70 -20.96
N LEU A 479 -8.51 31.52 -21.55
CA LEU A 479 -7.83 30.28 -21.15
C LEU A 479 -6.34 30.30 -21.51
N LYS A 480 -5.99 30.90 -22.64
CA LYS A 480 -4.59 31.14 -23.03
C LYS A 480 -3.89 32.07 -22.04
N LEU A 481 -4.51 33.19 -21.68
CA LEU A 481 -3.95 34.11 -20.69
C LEU A 481 -3.90 33.48 -19.29
N PHE A 482 -4.92 32.71 -18.91
CA PHE A 482 -4.92 31.96 -17.65
C PHE A 482 -3.77 30.96 -17.58
N ARG A 483 -3.49 30.24 -18.68
CA ARG A 483 -2.31 29.35 -18.74
C ARG A 483 -1.03 30.14 -18.52
N ASP A 484 -0.85 31.28 -19.18
CA ASP A 484 0.35 32.11 -19.00
C ASP A 484 0.46 32.59 -17.54
N TYR A 485 -0.65 32.99 -16.90
CA TYR A 485 -0.71 33.35 -15.47
C TYR A 485 -0.34 32.20 -14.51
N VAL A 486 -0.66 30.95 -14.86
CA VAL A 486 -0.39 29.79 -14.00
C VAL A 486 1.00 29.21 -14.22
N PHE A 487 1.42 29.05 -15.48
CA PHE A 487 2.59 28.25 -15.85
C PHE A 487 3.77 29.08 -16.35
N HIS A 488 3.57 30.35 -16.72
CA HIS A 488 4.61 31.21 -17.30
C HIS A 488 4.83 32.47 -16.45
N SER A 489 4.71 32.34 -15.14
CA SER A 489 5.00 33.42 -14.19
C SER A 489 6.48 33.82 -14.22
N VAL A 490 6.74 35.12 -14.12
CA VAL A 490 8.08 35.70 -13.99
C VAL A 490 8.18 36.55 -12.73
N ASP A 491 9.38 36.68 -12.17
CA ASP A 491 9.63 37.54 -11.02
C ASP A 491 9.89 39.01 -11.42
N GLY A 492 10.22 39.85 -10.44
CA GLY A 492 10.50 41.27 -10.68
C GLY A 492 11.77 41.55 -11.51
N GLN A 493 12.61 40.55 -11.76
CA GLN A 493 13.79 40.63 -12.63
C GLN A 493 13.53 40.02 -14.02
N GLY A 494 12.35 39.41 -14.22
CA GLY A 494 11.98 38.73 -15.46
C GLY A 494 12.43 37.26 -15.50
N ASP A 495 12.95 36.72 -14.39
CA ASP A 495 13.35 35.32 -14.31
C ASP A 495 12.12 34.41 -14.13
N ALA A 496 12.16 33.21 -14.69
CA ALA A 496 11.05 32.27 -14.65
C ALA A 496 10.78 31.74 -13.22
N VAL A 497 9.52 31.82 -12.78
CA VAL A 497 9.09 31.35 -11.46
C VAL A 497 8.49 29.95 -11.57
N VAL A 498 9.14 28.97 -10.95
CA VAL A 498 8.68 27.57 -10.89
C VAL A 498 8.13 27.26 -9.49
N ASP A 499 6.97 27.85 -9.17
CA ASP A 499 6.28 27.65 -7.89
C ASP A 499 5.10 26.68 -8.05
N LEU A 500 5.28 25.44 -7.60
CA LEU A 500 4.23 24.44 -7.63
C LEU A 500 3.06 24.77 -6.69
N GLY A 501 3.31 25.49 -5.59
CA GLY A 501 2.26 25.96 -4.68
C GLY A 501 1.30 26.92 -5.38
N HIS A 502 1.82 27.85 -6.18
CA HIS A 502 1.02 28.73 -7.04
C HIS A 502 0.17 27.94 -8.04
N ILE A 503 0.80 27.00 -8.77
CA ILE A 503 0.13 26.18 -9.77
C ILE A 503 -1.03 25.40 -9.15
N LEU A 504 -0.78 24.65 -8.08
CA LEU A 504 -1.79 23.84 -7.42
C LEU A 504 -2.91 24.71 -6.85
N THR A 505 -2.59 25.85 -6.25
CA THR A 505 -3.59 26.78 -5.71
C THR A 505 -4.50 27.31 -6.81
N CYS A 506 -3.94 27.73 -7.95
CA CYS A 506 -4.72 28.23 -9.08
C CYS A 506 -5.61 27.14 -9.68
N LEU A 507 -5.10 25.92 -9.86
CA LEU A 507 -5.87 24.81 -10.42
C LEU A 507 -6.97 24.34 -9.46
N ASN A 508 -6.73 24.34 -8.15
CA ASN A 508 -7.75 24.03 -7.14
C ASN A 508 -8.85 25.10 -7.12
N LYS A 509 -8.49 26.39 -7.20
CA LYS A 509 -9.47 27.50 -7.29
C LYS A 509 -10.28 27.45 -8.58
N LEU A 510 -9.64 27.10 -9.70
CA LEU A 510 -10.29 26.88 -10.98
C LEU A 510 -11.27 25.69 -10.91
N ASP A 511 -10.87 24.57 -10.34
CA ASP A 511 -11.73 23.40 -10.22
C ASP A 511 -12.89 23.63 -9.25
N ALA A 512 -12.68 24.39 -8.16
CA ALA A 512 -13.75 24.85 -7.28
C ALA A 512 -14.67 25.88 -7.95
N GLY A 513 -14.14 26.70 -8.87
CA GLY A 513 -14.86 27.80 -9.51
C GLY A 513 -15.16 28.93 -8.52
N THR A 514 -14.15 29.40 -7.79
CA THR A 514 -14.32 30.46 -6.78
C THR A 514 -14.65 31.82 -7.40
N ASP A 515 -15.28 32.70 -6.64
CA ASP A 515 -15.55 34.10 -7.04
C ASP A 515 -14.31 35.01 -6.89
N GLU A 516 -13.17 34.45 -6.48
CA GLU A 516 -11.89 35.18 -6.40
C GLU A 516 -11.48 35.65 -7.79
N LYS A 517 -11.10 36.93 -7.89
CA LYS A 517 -10.71 37.57 -9.14
C LYS A 517 -9.19 37.57 -9.30
N ILE A 518 -8.75 37.25 -10.51
CA ILE A 518 -7.36 37.29 -10.95
C ILE A 518 -7.19 38.28 -12.09
N HIS A 519 -5.98 38.80 -12.21
CA HIS A 519 -5.59 39.77 -13.22
C HIS A 519 -4.79 39.06 -14.32
N LEU A 520 -5.37 38.99 -15.52
CA LEU A 520 -4.78 38.37 -16.69
C LEU A 520 -4.28 39.46 -17.65
N ILE A 521 -3.03 39.38 -18.08
CA ILE A 521 -2.38 40.37 -18.94
C ILE A 521 -1.91 39.67 -20.21
N SER A 522 -2.13 40.28 -21.38
CA SER A 522 -1.59 39.79 -22.65
C SER A 522 -0.08 39.95 -22.73
N ARG A 523 0.58 39.14 -23.54
CA ARG A 523 2.05 39.15 -23.68
C ARG A 523 2.64 40.46 -24.22
N ASP A 524 1.84 41.22 -24.97
CA ASP A 524 2.19 42.55 -25.47
C ASP A 524 1.88 43.67 -24.47
N GLU A 525 1.36 43.31 -23.29
CA GLU A 525 0.92 44.20 -22.20
C GLU A 525 -0.15 45.22 -22.61
N GLN A 526 -0.76 45.06 -23.79
CA GLN A 526 -1.76 46.00 -24.31
C GLN A 526 -3.17 45.70 -23.78
N SER A 527 -3.45 44.45 -23.41
CA SER A 527 -4.77 43.99 -22.96
C SER A 527 -4.72 43.44 -21.55
N SER A 528 -5.71 43.82 -20.76
CA SER A 528 -5.82 43.40 -19.37
C SER A 528 -7.26 43.03 -19.02
N PHE A 529 -7.41 41.89 -18.34
CA PHE A 529 -8.70 41.36 -17.92
C PHE A 529 -8.69 41.05 -16.42
N ILE A 530 -9.80 41.38 -15.75
CA ILE A 530 -10.04 40.96 -14.37
C ILE A 530 -11.19 39.95 -14.43
N VAL A 531 -10.88 38.69 -14.17
CA VAL A 531 -11.83 37.57 -14.27
C VAL A 531 -11.84 36.75 -13.00
N SER A 532 -12.98 36.17 -12.64
CA SER A 532 -13.10 35.21 -11.56
C SER A 532 -12.71 33.80 -12.00
N TYR A 533 -12.24 32.96 -11.07
CA TYR A 533 -12.02 31.54 -11.37
C TYR A 533 -13.29 30.83 -11.85
N LYS A 534 -14.47 31.26 -11.39
CA LYS A 534 -15.78 30.81 -11.87
C LYS A 534 -16.01 31.07 -13.37
N GLU A 535 -15.63 32.25 -13.86
CA GLU A 535 -15.72 32.60 -15.28
C GLU A 535 -14.73 31.79 -16.12
N VAL A 536 -13.49 31.62 -15.62
CA VAL A 536 -12.47 30.78 -16.28
C VAL A 536 -12.93 29.32 -16.35
N LYS A 537 -13.56 28.79 -15.28
CA LYS A 537 -14.13 27.44 -15.28
C LYS A 537 -15.22 27.28 -16.33
N LYS A 538 -16.15 28.25 -16.42
CA LYS A 538 -17.21 28.24 -17.43
C LYS A 538 -16.65 28.24 -18.86
N ALA A 539 -15.62 29.05 -19.11
CA ALA A 539 -14.93 29.09 -20.41
C ALA A 539 -14.27 27.74 -20.73
N LEU A 540 -13.62 27.11 -19.74
CA LEU A 540 -12.97 25.81 -19.90
C LEU A 540 -13.99 24.70 -20.22
N GLU A 541 -15.08 24.63 -19.47
CA GLU A 541 -16.13 23.62 -19.67
C GLU A 541 -16.82 23.81 -21.02
N SER A 542 -17.16 25.05 -21.39
CA SER A 542 -17.82 25.36 -22.67
C SER A 542 -16.92 25.03 -23.86
N SER A 543 -15.62 25.35 -23.76
CA SER A 543 -14.63 25.04 -24.79
C SER A 543 -14.40 23.53 -24.92
N PHE A 544 -14.32 22.81 -23.80
CA PHE A 544 -14.18 21.36 -23.82
C PHE A 544 -15.41 20.67 -24.43
N GLN A 545 -16.61 21.13 -24.08
CA GLN A 545 -17.86 20.61 -24.67
C GLN A 545 -17.94 20.87 -26.17
N ALA A 546 -17.42 21.99 -26.66
CA ALA A 546 -17.35 22.26 -28.10
C ALA A 546 -16.48 21.24 -28.85
N LEU A 547 -15.40 20.74 -28.22
CA LEU A 547 -14.54 19.69 -28.77
C LEU A 547 -15.16 18.29 -28.73
N MET A 548 -16.09 18.04 -27.82
CA MET A 548 -16.78 16.76 -27.69
C MET A 548 -17.95 16.60 -28.68
N LYS A 549 -18.40 17.69 -29.31
CA LYS A 549 -19.49 17.62 -30.28
C LYS A 549 -19.03 16.81 -31.51
N PRO A 550 -19.86 15.89 -32.04
CA PRO A 550 -19.54 15.18 -33.27
C PRO A 550 -19.27 16.21 -34.38
N ALA A 551 -18.20 15.99 -35.17
CA ALA A 551 -17.94 16.81 -36.34
C ALA A 551 -19.21 16.86 -37.20
N ARG A 552 -19.68 18.07 -37.52
CA ARG A 552 -20.79 18.23 -38.46
C ARG A 552 -20.37 17.56 -39.77
N ARG A 553 -20.99 16.43 -40.11
CA ARG A 553 -20.86 15.85 -41.45
C ARG A 553 -21.34 16.91 -42.44
N MET A 554 -20.41 17.49 -43.19
CA MET A 554 -20.77 18.30 -44.34
C MET A 554 -21.44 17.36 -45.35
N HIS A 555 -22.68 17.68 -45.71
CA HIS A 555 -23.35 17.11 -46.87
C HIS A 555 -22.95 17.87 -48.12
#